data_AF-A0A2I1DDH4-F1
#
_entry.id   AF-A0A2I1DDH4-F1
#
_cell.length_a   1.000
_cell.length_b   1.000
_cell.length_c   1.000
_cell.angle_alpha   90.00
_cell.angle_beta   90.00
_cell.angle_gamma   90.00
#
_symmetry.space_group_name_H-M   'P 1'
#
loop_
_entity.id
_entity.type
_entity.pdbx_description
1 polymer ?
#
loop_
_entity_poly.entity_id
_entity_poly.type
_entity_poly.pdbx_seq_one_letter_code
_entity_poly.pdbx_strand_id
1 'polypeptide(L)'
;MLETILNWAKPSPSQQQQPPQSQHPDQQQQQEPPTDPVKEWTPITPDTKYKLLLGGLGFLAFSLSATRRAINKRTLSARPPFYTSSPYHRPDANGGAEAFEALHLATINVVSVGMAATGAAMFAFGVDGVQDMRGYMRRGMGIEDAHGNPIVPKSGGGDEEIERDIEEWVGSVLGQKYGDALKKERDGEGVGEGKAA
;
A
#
# COMPACT_ATOMS: atom_id res chain seq x y z
N MET A 1 -33.55 -38.08 44.67
CA MET A 1 -32.60 -37.99 43.54
C MET A 1 -32.20 -39.41 43.13
N LEU A 2 -33.11 -40.09 42.48
CA LEU A 2 -32.98 -41.43 41.90
C LEU A 2 -33.66 -41.30 40.53
N GLU A 3 -33.06 -41.80 39.45
CA GLU A 3 -33.48 -41.72 38.01
C GLU A 3 -32.42 -41.03 37.11
N THR A 4 -31.18 -41.55 36.99
CA THR A 4 -30.31 -41.23 35.82
C THR A 4 -29.19 -42.27 35.52
N ILE A 5 -29.34 -43.55 35.88
CA ILE A 5 -28.32 -44.57 35.57
C ILE A 5 -28.92 -45.84 34.95
N LEU A 6 -30.00 -45.70 34.17
CA LEU A 6 -30.62 -46.81 33.45
C LEU A 6 -30.93 -46.35 32.03
N ASN A 7 -30.18 -46.85 31.04
CA ASN A 7 -30.61 -47.12 29.65
C ASN A 7 -29.46 -47.16 28.63
N TRP A 8 -28.34 -47.79 28.97
CA TRP A 8 -27.40 -48.33 27.97
C TRP A 8 -27.34 -49.84 28.14
N ALA A 9 -28.30 -50.55 27.54
CA ALA A 9 -28.12 -51.91 26.99
C ALA A 9 -29.47 -52.48 26.53
N LYS A 10 -29.72 -52.48 25.21
CA LYS A 10 -30.42 -53.60 24.54
C LYS A 10 -29.86 -53.78 23.10
N PRO A 11 -29.66 -55.03 22.62
CA PRO A 11 -28.92 -55.33 21.40
C PRO A 11 -29.78 -55.83 20.21
N SER A 12 -29.23 -55.64 19.00
CA SER A 12 -29.33 -56.43 17.74
C SER A 12 -30.70 -56.61 17.03
N PRO A 13 -30.77 -57.13 15.78
CA PRO A 13 -29.76 -57.28 14.70
C PRO A 13 -30.29 -56.77 13.33
N SER A 14 -29.42 -56.66 12.31
CA SER A 14 -29.74 -56.94 10.89
C SER A 14 -28.52 -56.65 10.00
N GLN A 15 -27.65 -57.64 9.82
CA GLN A 15 -26.79 -57.74 8.65
C GLN A 15 -27.62 -58.35 7.52
N GLN A 16 -27.71 -57.66 6.38
CA GLN A 16 -28.04 -58.28 5.09
C GLN A 16 -26.97 -57.87 4.07
N GLN A 17 -26.44 -58.89 3.41
CA GLN A 17 -25.32 -58.93 2.46
C GLN A 17 -25.72 -58.40 1.07
N GLN A 18 -24.76 -57.86 0.28
CA GLN A 18 -24.56 -58.09 -1.17
C GLN A 18 -23.34 -57.28 -1.74
N PRO A 19 -22.78 -57.58 -2.94
CA PRO A 19 -21.51 -58.29 -3.19
C PRO A 19 -20.36 -57.39 -3.73
N PRO A 20 -19.15 -57.93 -4.03
CA PRO A 20 -17.98 -57.13 -4.40
C PRO A 20 -17.92 -56.87 -5.92
N GLN A 21 -17.74 -55.63 -6.37
CA GLN A 21 -17.21 -55.38 -7.71
C GLN A 21 -16.61 -53.98 -7.93
N SER A 22 -15.39 -54.03 -8.45
CA SER A 22 -14.81 -53.15 -9.49
C SER A 22 -14.24 -51.78 -9.12
N GLN A 23 -12.93 -51.69 -9.37
CA GLN A 23 -12.06 -50.53 -9.48
C GLN A 23 -12.55 -49.49 -10.51
N HIS A 24 -12.29 -48.20 -10.25
CA HIS A 24 -11.70 -47.18 -11.17
C HIS A 24 -11.58 -45.81 -10.42
N PRO A 25 -10.72 -44.86 -10.86
CA PRO A 25 -9.70 -44.24 -10.03
C PRO A 25 -9.92 -42.74 -9.76
N ASP A 26 -9.14 -42.22 -8.81
CA ASP A 26 -8.71 -40.83 -8.64
C ASP A 26 -9.63 -39.72 -9.18
N GLN A 27 -10.55 -39.25 -8.34
CA GLN A 27 -10.86 -37.82 -8.30
C GLN A 27 -10.14 -37.22 -7.10
N GLN A 28 -8.92 -36.74 -7.33
CA GLN A 28 -8.34 -35.70 -6.49
C GLN A 28 -9.21 -34.45 -6.66
N GLN A 29 -10.25 -34.34 -5.83
CA GLN A 29 -10.77 -33.03 -5.48
C GLN A 29 -9.64 -32.31 -4.77
N GLN A 30 -8.97 -31.43 -5.51
CA GLN A 30 -8.07 -30.44 -4.98
C GLN A 30 -8.90 -29.56 -4.04
N GLN A 31 -8.90 -29.94 -2.76
CA GLN A 31 -9.43 -29.11 -1.69
C GLN A 31 -8.58 -27.85 -1.68
N GLU A 32 -9.08 -26.77 -2.28
CA GLU A 32 -8.64 -25.44 -1.94
C GLU A 32 -8.77 -25.30 -0.41
N PRO A 33 -7.72 -24.88 0.30
CA PRO A 33 -7.87 -24.57 1.72
C PRO A 33 -8.97 -23.51 1.86
N PRO A 34 -9.81 -23.59 2.91
CA PRO A 34 -10.83 -22.58 3.15
C PRO A 34 -10.13 -21.24 3.21
N THR A 35 -10.35 -20.42 2.19
CA THR A 35 -9.94 -19.03 2.20
C THR A 35 -10.81 -18.38 3.26
N ASP A 36 -10.27 -18.22 4.47
CA ASP A 36 -10.78 -17.26 5.43
C ASP A 36 -11.08 -15.98 4.65
N PRO A 37 -12.21 -15.29 4.88
CA PRO A 37 -12.46 -14.01 4.25
C PRO A 37 -11.36 -13.08 4.72
N VAL A 38 -10.29 -12.95 3.93
CA VAL A 38 -9.26 -11.93 4.09
C VAL A 38 -10.07 -10.67 4.13
N LYS A 39 -10.14 -10.08 5.33
CA LYS A 39 -10.92 -8.89 5.63
C LYS A 39 -10.53 -7.87 4.59
N GLU A 40 -11.36 -7.74 3.56
CA GLU A 40 -11.07 -6.95 2.38
C GLU A 40 -10.90 -5.54 2.90
N TRP A 41 -9.65 -5.10 2.96
CA TRP A 41 -9.33 -3.79 3.49
C TRP A 41 -10.07 -2.81 2.61
N THR A 42 -11.12 -2.21 3.16
CA THR A 42 -12.06 -1.37 2.40
C THR A 42 -11.23 -0.37 1.63
N PRO A 43 -11.25 -0.41 0.29
CA PRO A 43 -10.37 0.41 -0.51
C PRO A 43 -10.67 1.86 -0.17
N ILE A 44 -9.59 2.57 0.08
CA ILE A 44 -9.57 4.01 0.20
C ILE A 44 -10.53 4.59 -0.85
N THR A 45 -11.54 5.34 -0.41
CA THR A 45 -12.52 5.94 -1.32
C THR A 45 -11.81 6.95 -2.23
N PRO A 46 -12.26 7.16 -3.48
CA PRO A 46 -11.58 8.01 -4.48
C PRO A 46 -11.46 9.49 -4.10
N ASP A 47 -11.96 9.91 -2.94
CA ASP A 47 -11.85 11.28 -2.42
C ASP A 47 -10.95 11.38 -1.19
N THR A 48 -10.21 10.31 -0.86
CA THR A 48 -9.46 10.27 0.40
C THR A 48 -8.25 11.21 0.39
N LYS A 49 -7.64 11.51 -0.77
CA LYS A 49 -6.58 12.54 -0.83
C LYS A 49 -7.06 13.90 -0.34
N TYR A 50 -8.30 14.29 -0.71
CA TYR A 50 -8.87 15.57 -0.28
C TYR A 50 -9.22 15.57 1.20
N LYS A 51 -9.75 14.45 1.71
CA LYS A 51 -10.07 14.30 3.14
C LYS A 51 -8.82 14.34 4.01
N LEU A 52 -7.75 13.67 3.59
CA LEU A 52 -6.47 13.67 4.29
C LEU A 52 -5.78 15.04 4.22
N LEU A 53 -5.82 15.69 3.05
CA LEU A 53 -5.25 17.02 2.85
C LEU A 53 -6.02 18.10 3.64
N LEU A 54 -7.35 18.12 3.56
CA LEU A 54 -8.18 19.07 4.33
C LEU A 54 -8.11 18.79 5.83
N GLY A 55 -8.08 17.52 6.23
CA GLY A 55 -7.86 17.13 7.62
C GLY A 55 -6.50 17.61 8.13
N GLY A 56 -5.44 17.39 7.35
CA GLY A 56 -4.08 17.84 7.67
C GLY A 56 -3.96 19.37 7.71
N LEU A 57 -4.49 20.09 6.72
CA LEU A 57 -4.49 21.57 6.70
C LEU A 57 -5.34 22.18 7.80
N GLY A 58 -6.52 21.62 8.07
CA GLY A 58 -7.37 22.05 9.18
C GLY A 58 -6.67 21.85 10.53
N PHE A 59 -6.05 20.69 10.72
CA PHE A 59 -5.28 20.38 11.92
C PHE A 59 -4.02 21.25 12.05
N LEU A 60 -3.32 21.55 10.95
CA LEU A 60 -2.20 22.48 10.90
C LEU A 60 -2.62 23.90 11.28
N ALA A 61 -3.74 24.40 10.74
CA ALA A 61 -4.27 25.71 11.06
C ALA A 61 -4.65 25.80 12.56
N PHE A 62 -5.29 24.75 13.09
CA PHE A 62 -5.58 24.64 14.52
C PHE A 62 -4.30 24.64 15.36
N SER A 63 -3.28 23.87 14.98
CA SER A 63 -1.98 23.82 15.66
C SER A 63 -1.26 25.16 15.67
N LEU A 64 -1.23 25.85 14.53
CA LEU A 64 -0.66 27.19 14.39
C LEU A 64 -1.42 28.22 15.24
N SER A 65 -2.74 28.12 15.30
CA SER A 65 -3.58 28.97 16.15
C SER A 65 -3.27 28.77 17.64
N ALA A 66 -3.15 27.52 18.09
CA ALA A 66 -2.77 27.17 19.46
C ALA A 66 -1.36 27.70 19.80
N THR A 67 -0.41 27.53 18.88
CA THR A 67 0.95 28.04 19.02
C THR A 67 0.98 29.56 19.11
N ARG A 68 0.24 30.26 18.24
CA ARG A 68 0.14 31.72 18.26
C ARG A 68 -0.45 32.23 19.58
N ARG A 69 -1.48 31.54 20.12
CA ARG A 69 -2.05 31.86 21.43
C ARG A 69 -1.03 31.67 22.55
N ALA A 70 -0.29 30.57 22.55
CA ALA A 70 0.72 30.27 23.57
C ALA A 70 1.90 31.26 23.54
N ILE A 71 2.41 31.58 22.35
CA ILE A 71 3.46 32.59 22.16
C ILE A 71 2.97 33.94 22.65
N ASN A 72 1.78 34.40 22.22
CA ASN A 72 1.24 35.69 22.65
C ASN A 72 1.13 35.80 24.17
N LYS A 73 0.66 34.75 24.86
CA LYS A 73 0.59 34.71 26.33
C LYS A 73 1.98 34.93 26.94
N ARG A 74 3.01 34.27 26.42
CA ARG A 74 4.39 34.36 26.92
C ARG A 74 5.04 35.71 26.59
N THR A 75 4.77 36.25 25.40
CA THR A 75 5.23 37.59 24.99
C THR A 75 4.60 38.70 25.82
N LEU A 76 3.31 38.58 26.17
CA LEU A 76 2.63 39.51 27.08
C LEU A 76 3.24 39.47 28.48
N SER A 77 3.49 38.29 29.03
CA SER A 77 4.11 38.13 30.36
C SER A 77 5.58 38.60 30.39
N ALA A 78 6.29 38.49 29.27
CA ALA A 78 7.67 38.94 29.14
C ALA A 78 7.81 40.47 29.01
N ARG A 79 6.71 41.21 28.78
CA ARG A 79 6.77 42.66 28.62
C ARG A 79 6.92 43.34 29.99
N PRO A 80 8.03 44.04 30.26
CA PRO A 80 8.22 44.75 31.51
C PRO A 80 7.20 45.91 31.65
N PRO A 81 6.65 46.19 32.85
CA PRO A 81 5.85 47.39 33.09
C PRO A 81 6.66 48.68 32.85
N PHE A 82 5.98 49.76 32.44
CA PHE A 82 6.58 51.09 32.36
C PHE A 82 7.17 51.41 33.75
N TYR A 83 8.47 51.72 33.83
CA TYR A 83 9.27 51.95 35.04
C TYR A 83 9.91 50.75 35.75
N THR A 84 9.97 49.54 35.16
CA THR A 84 10.95 48.55 35.63
C THR A 84 12.28 48.71 34.90
N SER A 85 13.31 49.16 35.63
CA SER A 85 14.69 49.34 35.14
C SER A 85 15.49 48.05 35.18
N SER A 86 14.85 46.88 35.15
CA SER A 86 15.48 45.66 35.64
C SER A 86 15.91 44.72 34.51
N PRO A 87 17.22 44.37 34.45
CA PRO A 87 17.72 43.15 33.79
C PRO A 87 17.16 41.84 34.39
N TYR A 88 16.36 41.93 35.46
CA TYR A 88 15.85 40.82 36.26
C TYR A 88 14.33 40.67 36.21
N HIS A 89 13.61 41.31 35.27
CA HIS A 89 12.20 40.98 35.03
C HIS A 89 12.10 39.56 34.45
N ARG A 90 11.96 38.58 35.34
CA ARG A 90 11.73 37.18 34.99
C ARG A 90 10.30 36.84 35.39
N PRO A 91 9.38 36.63 34.42
CA PRO A 91 8.08 36.10 34.74
C PRO A 91 8.25 34.74 35.44
N ASP A 92 7.42 34.49 36.44
CA ASP A 92 7.49 33.26 37.23
C ASP A 92 7.25 32.06 36.31
N ALA A 93 8.25 31.19 36.19
CA ALA A 93 8.29 30.12 35.21
C ALA A 93 8.40 28.77 35.94
N ASN A 94 7.33 27.97 35.87
CA ASN A 94 7.39 26.59 36.31
C ASN A 94 8.03 25.74 35.20
N GLY A 95 9.30 25.38 35.38
CA GLY A 95 10.08 24.65 34.37
C GLY A 95 9.44 23.33 33.91
N GLY A 96 8.74 22.61 34.79
CA GLY A 96 8.04 21.38 34.42
C GLY A 96 6.80 21.65 33.57
N ALA A 97 6.00 22.65 33.94
CA ALA A 97 4.82 23.05 33.17
C ALA A 97 5.18 23.67 31.82
N GLU A 98 6.23 24.50 31.76
CA GLU A 98 6.74 25.07 30.51
C GLU A 98 7.33 24.00 29.59
N ALA A 99 8.02 23.00 30.13
CA ALA A 99 8.56 21.90 29.33
C ALA A 99 7.45 21.03 28.73
N PHE A 100 6.40 20.73 29.49
CA PHE A 100 5.24 20.00 28.98
C PHE A 100 4.46 20.82 27.94
N GLU A 101 4.27 22.12 28.18
CA GLU A 101 3.66 23.04 27.21
C GLU A 101 4.49 23.06 25.91
N ALA A 102 5.83 23.17 26.01
CA ALA A 102 6.73 23.16 24.86
C ALA A 102 6.73 21.81 24.11
N LEU A 103 6.71 20.69 24.84
CA LEU A 103 6.66 19.35 24.25
C LEU A 103 5.39 19.19 23.42
N HIS A 104 4.21 19.47 23.99
CA HIS A 104 2.96 19.32 23.25
C HIS A 104 2.86 20.32 22.08
N LEU A 105 3.34 21.55 22.26
CA LEU A 105 3.41 22.55 21.18
C LEU A 105 4.28 22.05 20.03
N ALA A 106 5.41 21.44 20.33
CA ALA A 106 6.31 20.88 19.33
C ALA A 106 5.69 19.65 18.63
N THR A 107 5.12 18.71 19.38
CA THR A 107 4.59 17.48 18.79
C THR A 107 3.38 17.73 17.91
N ILE A 108 2.42 18.57 18.33
CA ILE A 108 1.25 18.88 17.51
C ILE A 108 1.67 19.65 16.24
N ASN A 109 2.65 20.55 16.32
CA ASN A 109 3.17 21.24 15.13
C ASN A 109 3.86 20.28 14.15
N VAL A 110 4.71 19.36 14.62
CA VAL A 110 5.38 18.39 13.72
C VAL A 110 4.40 17.37 13.15
N VAL A 111 3.50 16.83 13.98
CA VAL A 111 2.48 15.87 13.53
C VAL A 111 1.55 16.52 12.52
N SER A 112 1.15 17.78 12.73
CA SER A 112 0.29 18.48 11.77
C SER A 112 0.98 18.77 10.45
N VAL A 113 2.26 19.18 10.47
CA VAL A 113 3.07 19.32 9.25
C VAL A 113 3.20 17.98 8.53
N GLY A 114 3.45 16.88 9.26
CA GLY A 114 3.53 15.54 8.69
C GLY A 114 2.23 15.09 8.03
N MET A 115 1.09 15.34 8.69
CA MET A 115 -0.24 15.00 8.16
C MET A 115 -0.58 15.84 6.92
N ALA A 116 -0.33 17.15 6.97
CA ALA A 116 -0.52 18.05 5.83
C ALA A 116 0.40 17.70 4.66
N ALA A 117 1.68 17.42 4.92
CA ALA A 117 2.66 17.03 3.90
C ALA A 117 2.29 15.68 3.26
N THR A 118 1.85 14.70 4.05
CA THR A 118 1.39 13.41 3.53
C THR A 118 0.16 13.59 2.64
N GLY A 119 -0.82 14.39 3.07
CA GLY A 119 -1.99 14.72 2.26
C GLY A 119 -1.64 15.48 0.98
N ALA A 120 -0.71 16.43 1.07
CA ALA A 120 -0.19 17.19 -0.08
C ALA A 120 0.55 16.28 -1.08
N ALA A 121 1.36 15.33 -0.59
CA ALA A 121 2.05 14.37 -1.44
C ALA A 121 1.05 13.47 -2.19
N MET A 122 0.04 12.91 -1.49
CA MET A 122 -1.01 12.11 -2.14
C MET A 122 -1.78 12.92 -3.18
N PHE A 123 -2.10 14.18 -2.90
CA PHE A 123 -2.74 15.08 -3.85
C PHE A 123 -1.85 15.37 -5.07
N ALA A 124 -0.57 15.66 -4.88
CA ALA A 124 0.38 16.00 -5.95
C ALA A 124 0.67 14.81 -6.88
N PHE A 125 0.77 13.60 -6.34
CA PHE A 125 1.00 12.38 -7.12
C PHE A 125 -0.29 11.77 -7.69
N GLY A 126 -1.47 12.31 -7.34
CA GLY A 126 -2.76 11.77 -7.78
C GLY A 126 -3.00 10.33 -7.28
N VAL A 127 -2.48 9.99 -6.10
CA VAL A 127 -2.60 8.65 -5.53
C VAL A 127 -3.81 8.63 -4.59
N ASP A 128 -4.85 7.92 -4.98
CA ASP A 128 -6.04 7.71 -4.15
C ASP A 128 -5.89 6.51 -3.23
N GLY A 129 -5.13 5.48 -3.63
CA GLY A 129 -4.93 4.32 -2.80
C GLY A 129 -3.70 3.48 -3.11
N VAL A 130 -3.67 2.28 -2.52
CA VAL A 130 -2.54 1.34 -2.64
C VAL A 130 -2.39 0.82 -4.08
N GLN A 131 -3.49 0.72 -4.83
CA GLN A 131 -3.45 0.32 -6.24
C GLN A 131 -2.75 1.37 -7.10
N ASP A 132 -3.04 2.65 -6.89
CA ASP A 132 -2.36 3.74 -7.61
C ASP A 132 -0.89 3.84 -7.23
N MET A 133 -0.55 3.59 -5.96
CA MET A 133 0.85 3.50 -5.52
C MET A 133 1.59 2.34 -6.20
N ARG A 134 0.93 1.20 -6.35
CA ARG A 134 1.48 0.02 -7.05
C ARG A 134 1.66 0.29 -8.54
N GLY A 135 0.68 0.92 -9.18
CA GLY A 135 0.79 1.37 -10.57
C GLY A 135 1.90 2.41 -10.75
N TYR A 136 2.03 3.37 -9.82
CA TYR A 136 3.12 4.34 -9.83
C TYR A 136 4.50 3.67 -9.71
N MET A 137 4.64 2.69 -8.81
CA MET A 137 5.89 1.92 -8.67
C MET A 137 6.21 1.12 -9.94
N ARG A 138 5.20 0.49 -10.55
CA ARG A 138 5.38 -0.28 -11.79
C ARG A 138 5.72 0.60 -12.99
N ARG A 139 5.11 1.79 -13.08
CA ARG A 139 5.50 2.83 -14.05
C ARG A 139 6.93 3.29 -13.81
N GLY A 140 7.33 3.52 -12.56
CA GLY A 140 8.70 3.89 -12.20
C GLY A 140 9.75 2.82 -12.53
N MET A 141 9.37 1.54 -12.52
CA MET A 141 10.22 0.41 -12.91
C MET A 141 10.16 0.07 -14.40
N GLY A 142 9.40 0.82 -15.22
CA GLY A 142 9.23 0.53 -16.65
C GLY A 142 8.45 -0.76 -16.93
N ILE A 143 7.65 -1.25 -15.97
CA ILE A 143 6.81 -2.44 -16.11
C ILE A 143 5.46 -2.09 -16.71
N GLU A 144 4.93 -0.89 -16.44
CA GLU A 144 3.64 -0.40 -16.94
C GLU A 144 3.80 0.99 -17.58
N ASP A 145 3.09 1.25 -18.69
CA ASP A 145 3.09 2.53 -19.41
C ASP A 145 2.28 3.59 -18.64
N ALA A 146 2.27 4.82 -19.17
CA ALA A 146 1.48 5.92 -18.61
C ALA A 146 -0.02 5.61 -18.53
N HIS A 147 -0.53 4.67 -19.33
CA HIS A 147 -1.93 4.25 -19.40
C HIS A 147 -2.22 3.01 -18.52
N GLY A 148 -1.20 2.42 -17.86
CA GLY A 148 -1.32 1.23 -17.02
C GLY A 148 -1.27 -0.10 -17.78
N ASN A 149 -0.89 -0.08 -19.06
CA ASN A 149 -0.64 -1.28 -19.83
C ASN A 149 0.77 -1.80 -19.53
N PRO A 150 1.02 -3.12 -19.50
CA PRO A 150 2.36 -3.66 -19.35
C PRO A 150 3.27 -3.16 -20.50
N ILE A 151 4.44 -2.58 -20.17
CA ILE A 151 5.50 -2.30 -21.16
C ILE A 151 6.33 -3.55 -21.40
N VAL A 152 6.47 -4.42 -20.39
CA VAL A 152 7.08 -5.74 -20.56
C VAL A 152 6.06 -6.73 -21.15
N PRO A 153 6.52 -7.67 -22.01
CA PRO A 153 5.64 -8.64 -22.66
C PRO A 153 4.78 -9.38 -21.63
N LYS A 154 3.48 -9.51 -21.90
CA LYS A 154 2.60 -10.42 -21.14
C LYS A 154 3.00 -11.84 -21.52
N SER A 155 3.89 -12.44 -20.72
CA SER A 155 4.27 -13.85 -20.84
C SER A 155 3.01 -14.73 -20.93
N GLY A 156 2.72 -15.25 -22.12
CA GLY A 156 1.50 -16.02 -22.40
C GLY A 156 1.31 -16.42 -23.87
N GLY A 157 2.02 -15.79 -24.81
CA GLY A 157 2.09 -16.17 -26.22
C GLY A 157 3.33 -17.01 -26.54
N GLY A 158 3.33 -17.74 -27.67
CA GLY A 158 4.44 -18.59 -28.10
C GLY A 158 5.72 -17.82 -28.45
N ASP A 159 6.83 -18.55 -28.63
CA ASP A 159 8.19 -18.01 -28.78
C ASP A 159 8.32 -16.86 -29.81
N GLU A 160 7.59 -16.91 -30.93
CA GLU A 160 7.63 -15.85 -31.97
C GLU A 160 6.96 -14.53 -31.54
N GLU A 161 5.90 -14.59 -30.73
CA GLU A 161 5.24 -13.40 -30.19
C GLU A 161 6.11 -12.75 -29.10
N ILE A 162 6.80 -13.58 -28.31
CA ILE A 162 7.74 -13.12 -27.28
C ILE A 162 8.90 -12.35 -27.90
N GLU A 163 9.47 -12.84 -29.01
CA GLU A 163 10.58 -12.18 -29.69
C GLU A 163 10.19 -10.81 -30.26
N ARG A 164 8.99 -10.67 -30.85
CA ARG A 164 8.49 -9.38 -31.33
C ARG A 164 8.23 -8.39 -30.20
N ASP A 165 7.64 -8.85 -29.11
CA ASP A 165 7.39 -8.00 -27.95
C ASP A 165 8.72 -7.55 -27.30
N ILE A 166 9.76 -8.38 -27.34
CA ILE A 166 11.12 -8.02 -26.91
C ILE A 166 11.74 -6.99 -27.85
N GLU A 167 11.62 -7.14 -29.17
CA GLU A 167 12.12 -6.16 -30.16
C GLU A 167 11.49 -4.78 -29.95
N GLU A 168 10.16 -4.74 -29.78
CA GLU A 168 9.42 -3.51 -29.53
C GLU A 168 9.83 -2.87 -28.19
N TRP A 169 9.94 -3.69 -27.14
CA TRP A 169 10.38 -3.23 -25.82
C TRP A 169 11.80 -2.66 -25.86
N VAL A 170 12.77 -3.38 -26.45
CA VAL A 170 14.16 -2.92 -26.58
C VAL A 170 14.24 -1.65 -27.43
N GLY A 171 13.47 -1.57 -28.52
CA GLY A 171 13.38 -0.38 -29.34
C GLY A 171 12.86 0.84 -28.56
N SER A 172 11.89 0.63 -27.68
CA SER A 172 11.31 1.70 -26.85
C SER A 172 12.24 2.18 -25.73
N VAL A 173 13.03 1.28 -25.12
CA VAL A 173 13.87 1.57 -23.94
C VAL A 173 15.29 1.99 -24.32
N LEU A 174 15.95 1.25 -25.21
CA LEU A 174 17.35 1.45 -25.59
C LEU A 174 17.49 2.28 -26.88
N GLY A 175 16.40 2.45 -27.62
CA GLY A 175 16.30 3.22 -28.86
C GLY A 175 16.16 2.32 -30.08
N GLN A 176 15.49 2.85 -31.11
CA GLN A 176 15.05 2.09 -32.30
C GLN A 176 16.17 1.30 -32.99
N LYS A 177 17.40 1.83 -32.98
CA LYS A 177 18.59 1.17 -33.55
C LYS A 177 18.94 -0.18 -32.90
N TYR A 178 18.61 -0.39 -31.62
CA TYR A 178 18.86 -1.64 -30.92
C TYR A 178 17.73 -2.65 -31.12
N GLY A 179 16.48 -2.18 -31.24
CA GLY A 179 15.36 -3.03 -31.65
C GLY A 179 15.55 -3.55 -33.08
N ASP A 180 15.97 -2.69 -34.00
CA ASP A 180 16.29 -3.07 -35.39
C ASP A 180 17.48 -4.05 -35.48
N ALA A 181 18.42 -3.98 -34.53
CA ALA A 181 19.55 -4.91 -34.45
C ALA A 181 19.11 -6.32 -34.03
N LEU A 182 18.26 -6.43 -33.00
CA LEU A 182 17.67 -7.70 -32.56
C LEU A 182 16.81 -8.34 -33.67
N LYS A 183 16.00 -7.52 -34.35
CA LYS A 183 15.21 -7.96 -35.50
C LYS A 183 16.09 -8.53 -36.62
N LYS A 184 17.21 -7.87 -36.90
CA LYS A 184 18.16 -8.31 -37.93
C LYS A 184 18.88 -9.60 -37.55
N GLU A 185 19.14 -9.84 -36.27
CA GLU A 185 19.72 -11.10 -35.79
C GLU A 185 18.74 -12.26 -35.95
N ARG A 186 17.46 -12.08 -35.58
CA ARG A 186 16.40 -13.06 -35.81
C ARG A 186 16.23 -13.41 -37.30
N ASP A 187 16.12 -12.38 -38.14
CA ASP A 187 15.97 -12.56 -39.58
C ASP A 187 17.24 -13.17 -40.23
N GLY A 188 18.40 -13.07 -39.57
CA GLY A 188 19.67 -13.66 -39.98
C GLY A 188 19.87 -15.13 -39.58
N GLU A 189 19.38 -15.54 -38.41
CA GLU A 189 19.42 -16.94 -37.96
C GLU A 189 18.55 -17.86 -38.82
N GLY A 190 17.39 -17.37 -39.30
CA GLY A 190 16.51 -18.13 -40.21
C GLY A 190 17.12 -18.48 -41.58
N VAL A 191 18.25 -17.88 -41.96
CA VAL A 191 18.98 -18.16 -43.21
C VAL A 191 20.10 -19.19 -43.01
N GLY A 192 20.51 -19.46 -41.75
CA GLY A 192 21.62 -20.36 -41.42
C GLY A 192 21.27 -21.85 -41.30
N GLU A 193 20.04 -22.19 -40.93
CA GLU A 193 19.65 -23.59 -40.67
C GLU A 193 19.33 -24.42 -41.94
N GLY A 194 19.38 -23.82 -43.13
CA GLY A 194 19.07 -24.50 -44.40
C GLY A 194 20.27 -25.12 -45.14
N LYS A 195 21.48 -25.09 -44.59
CA LYS A 195 22.70 -25.46 -45.35
C LYS A 195 23.68 -26.34 -44.57
N ALA A 196 23.16 -27.43 -44.00
CA ALA A 196 23.97 -28.58 -43.60
C ALA A 196 23.20 -29.87 -43.93
N ALA A 197 23.26 -30.27 -45.21
CA ALA A 197 22.92 -31.60 -45.69
C ALA A 197 23.97 -32.03 -46.73
#